data_AF-A0A7C3UMQ8-F1
#
_entry.id   AF-A0A7C3UMQ8-F1
#
_cell.length_a   1.000
_cell.length_b   1.000
_cell.length_c   1.000
_cell.angle_alpha   90.00
_cell.angle_beta   90.00
_cell.angle_gamma   90.00
#
_symmetry.space_group_name_H-M   'P 1'
#
loop_
_entity.id
_entity.type
_entity.pdbx_description
1 polymer ?
#
loop_
_entity_poly.entity_id
_entity_poly.type
_entity_poly.pdbx_seq_one_letter_code
_entity_poly.pdbx_strand_id
1 'polypeptide(L)'
;ELAIAATGTLVQDATALDRRLVSMLPPVHLAVVPLSGLRADLREVMAELAERQMPGYLALVSGPSRTADIERVLTIGVHGPGRLMVVFVDGEGGRVP
;
A
#
# COMPACT_ATOMS: atom_id res chain seq x y z
N GLU A 1 8.12 0.29 3.68
CA GLU A 1 6.65 0.30 3.50
C GLU A 1 5.99 0.28 4.86
N LEU A 2 4.97 1.11 5.04
CA LEU A 2 4.07 1.07 6.20
C LEU A 2 2.69 0.56 5.72
N ALA A 3 1.82 0.20 6.66
CA ALA A 3 0.44 -0.15 6.34
C ALA A 3 -0.52 0.39 7.42
N ILE A 4 -1.76 0.66 7.02
CA ILE A 4 -2.82 1.11 7.92
C ILE A 4 -3.86 0.00 8.06
N ALA A 5 -4.08 -0.45 9.30
CA ALA A 5 -5.00 -1.53 9.62
C ALA A 5 -6.47 -1.12 9.41
N ALA A 6 -6.88 0.06 9.87
CA ALA A 6 -8.28 0.50 9.86
C ALA A 6 -8.88 0.55 8.45
N THR A 7 -8.07 0.82 7.43
CA THR A 7 -8.52 1.03 6.04
C THR A 7 -7.97 -0.01 5.07
N GLY A 8 -7.12 -0.94 5.52
CA GLY A 8 -6.43 -1.88 4.64
C GLY A 8 -5.59 -1.16 3.58
N THR A 9 -4.79 -0.19 4.00
CA THR A 9 -4.01 0.68 3.10
C THR A 9 -2.54 0.32 3.12
N LEU A 10 -1.94 0.14 1.94
CA LEU A 10 -0.49 0.16 1.77
C LEU A 10 -0.01 1.61 1.70
N VAL A 11 1.00 1.94 2.49
CA VAL A 11 1.64 3.26 2.53
C VAL A 11 3.03 3.15 1.93
N GLN A 12 3.20 3.76 0.76
CA GLN A 12 4.41 3.64 -0.02
C GLN A 12 5.09 4.98 -0.29
N ASP A 13 6.39 5.04 0.01
CA ASP A 13 7.26 6.08 -0.53
C ASP A 13 7.48 5.81 -2.03
N ALA A 14 6.80 6.60 -2.84
CA ALA A 14 6.85 6.57 -4.29
C ALA A 14 7.52 7.84 -4.86
N THR A 15 8.45 8.41 -4.08
CA THR A 15 9.32 9.51 -4.52
C THR A 15 10.14 9.09 -5.74
N ALA A 16 10.72 7.90 -5.68
CA ALA A 16 11.43 7.30 -6.81
C ALA A 16 10.44 6.81 -7.88
N LEU A 17 10.76 7.06 -9.15
CA LEU A 17 9.89 6.78 -10.28
C LEU A 17 9.58 5.29 -10.41
N ASP A 18 10.59 4.44 -10.30
CA ASP A 18 10.47 2.98 -10.33
C ASP A 18 9.47 2.47 -9.27
N ARG A 19 9.57 2.96 -8.03
CA ARG A 19 8.61 2.63 -6.96
C ARG A 19 7.20 3.08 -7.34
N ARG A 20 7.04 4.29 -7.87
CA ARG A 20 5.74 4.80 -8.32
C ARG A 20 5.13 3.95 -9.43
N LEU A 21 5.95 3.45 -10.37
CA LEU A 21 5.46 2.62 -11.47
C LEU A 21 4.97 1.26 -10.95
N VAL A 22 5.60 0.68 -9.93
CA VAL A 22 5.19 -0.60 -9.32
C VAL A 22 3.76 -0.54 -8.75
N SER A 23 3.33 0.60 -8.22
CA SER A 23 1.96 0.75 -7.71
C SER A 23 0.92 1.11 -8.78
N MET A 24 1.32 1.25 -10.06
CA MET A 24 0.48 1.80 -11.12
C MET A 24 0.36 0.91 -12.36
N LEU A 25 1.45 0.30 -12.79
CA LEU A 25 1.55 -0.37 -14.10
C LEU A 25 1.52 -1.91 -14.08
N PRO A 26 2.15 -2.63 -13.14
CA PRO A 26 2.27 -4.08 -13.28
C PRO A 26 0.91 -4.76 -13.07
N PRO A 27 0.66 -5.91 -13.73
CA PRO A 27 -0.57 -6.65 -13.51
C PRO A 27 -0.69 -7.17 -12.07
N VAL A 28 0.45 -7.39 -11.40
CA VAL A 28 0.52 -7.84 -10.00
C VAL A 28 1.54 -6.99 -9.25
N HIS A 29 1.14 -6.44 -8.11
CA HIS A 29 2.01 -5.78 -7.14
C HIS A 29 2.03 -6.61 -5.86
N LEU A 30 3.21 -7.13 -5.48
CA LEU A 30 3.45 -7.81 -4.22
C LEU A 30 4.24 -6.89 -3.29
N ALA A 31 3.59 -6.38 -2.24
CA ALA A 31 4.23 -5.58 -1.21
C ALA A 31 4.54 -6.43 0.01
N VAL A 32 5.80 -6.45 0.43
CA VAL A 32 6.23 -7.11 1.66
C VAL A 32 6.39 -6.06 2.75
N VAL A 33 5.66 -6.20 3.85
CA VAL A 33 5.60 -5.22 4.92
C VAL A 33 6.01 -5.90 6.23
N PRO A 34 7.01 -5.39 6.97
CA PRO A 34 7.30 -5.94 8.29
C PRO A 34 6.09 -5.70 9.21
N LEU A 35 5.77 -6.64 10.09
CA LEU A 35 4.64 -6.49 11.02
C LEU A 35 4.80 -5.25 11.91
N SER A 36 6.04 -4.88 12.23
CA SER A 36 6.37 -3.63 12.93
C SER A 36 6.06 -2.34 12.15
N GLY A 37 5.75 -2.44 10.86
CA GLY A 37 5.32 -1.35 9.98
C GLY A 37 3.80 -1.17 9.90
N LEU A 38 3.01 -1.99 10.61
CA LEU A 38 1.56 -1.82 10.69
C LEU A 38 1.21 -0.74 11.72
N ARG A 39 0.35 0.20 11.33
CA ARG A 39 -0.20 1.27 12.18
C ARG A 39 -1.72 1.16 12.23
N ALA A 40 -2.32 1.68 13.30
CA ALA A 40 -3.77 1.60 13.47
C ALA A 40 -4.49 2.46 12.41
N ASP A 41 -4.03 3.69 12.21
CA ASP A 41 -4.68 4.70 11.36
C ASP A 41 -3.69 5.61 10.60
N LEU A 42 -4.22 6.49 9.76
CA LEU A 42 -3.43 7.47 8.99
C LEU A 42 -2.72 8.49 9.90
N ARG A 43 -3.28 8.83 11.07
CA ARG A 43 -2.67 9.82 11.96
C ARG A 43 -1.34 9.32 12.50
N GLU A 44 -1.27 8.05 12.92
CA GLU A 44 -0.03 7.43 13.38
C GLU A 44 1.04 7.42 12.27
N VAL A 45 0.65 7.08 11.04
CA VAL A 45 1.55 7.11 9.88
C VAL A 45 2.09 8.51 9.63
N MET A 46 1.21 9.52 9.60
CA MET A 46 1.61 10.90 9.31
C MET A 46 2.48 11.48 10.43
N ALA A 47 2.23 11.14 11.69
CA ALA A 47 3.07 11.53 12.81
C ALA A 47 4.48 10.93 12.69
N GLU A 48 4.58 9.63 12.39
CA GLU A 48 5.87 8.97 12.19
C GLU A 48 6.66 9.56 11.00
N LEU A 49 5.99 9.84 9.87
CA LEU A 49 6.64 10.45 8.72
C LEU A 49 7.09 11.90 8.98
N ALA A 50 6.37 12.63 9.84
CA ALA A 50 6.76 13.98 10.25
C ALA A 50 8.00 13.99 11.16
N GLU A 51 8.15 12.99 12.03
CA GLU A 51 9.35 12.84 12.89
C GLU A 51 10.58 12.34 12.12
N ARG A 52 10.36 11.53 11.08
CA ARG A 52 11.42 10.96 10.25
C ARG A 52 11.76 11.89 9.09
N GLN A 53 11.09 11.70 7.96
CA GLN A 53 11.25 12.48 6.74
C GLN A 53 10.01 12.24 5.89
N MET A 54 9.32 13.32 5.53
CA MET A 54 8.20 13.24 4.59
C MET A 54 8.71 12.89 3.19
N PRO A 55 8.17 11.85 2.54
CA PRO A 55 8.46 11.56 1.14
C PRO A 55 8.05 12.71 0.20
N GLY A 56 8.78 12.87 -0.90
CA GLY A 56 8.40 13.81 -1.96
C GLY A 56 7.15 13.37 -2.72
N TYR A 57 6.82 12.07 -2.66
CA TYR A 57 5.57 11.53 -3.16
C TYR A 57 5.16 10.31 -2.33
N LEU A 58 4.02 10.40 -1.65
CA LEU A 58 3.46 9.33 -0.83
C LEU A 58 2.24 8.72 -1.53
N ALA A 59 2.29 7.42 -1.82
CA ALA A 59 1.16 6.68 -2.36
C ALA A 59 0.42 5.96 -1.22
N LEU A 60 -0.89 6.19 -1.13
CA LEU A 60 -1.80 5.51 -0.21
C LEU A 60 -2.74 4.62 -1.02
N VAL A 61 -2.44 3.32 -1.09
CA VAL A 61 -3.21 2.36 -1.90
C VAL A 61 -4.19 1.61 -1.00
N SER A 62 -5.46 1.98 -1.04
CA SER A 62 -6.49 1.52 -0.10
C SER A 62 -7.54 0.65 -0.78
N GLY A 63 -7.58 -0.64 -0.43
CA GLY A 63 -8.60 -1.59 -0.88
C GLY A 63 -8.77 -1.71 -2.41
N PRO A 64 -9.67 -2.59 -2.88
CA PRO A 64 -10.03 -2.64 -4.29
C PRO A 64 -10.82 -1.37 -4.66
N SER A 65 -10.41 -0.70 -5.73
CA SER A 65 -11.18 0.41 -6.31
C SER A 65 -12.58 -0.10 -6.70
N ARG A 66 -13.61 0.49 -6.11
CA ARG A 66 -15.02 0.24 -6.46
C ARG A 66 -15.58 1.48 -7.12
N THR A 67 -15.48 1.54 -8.44
CA THR A 67 -16.07 2.59 -9.30
C THR A 67 -17.57 2.40 -9.50
N ALA A 68 -18.32 2.10 -8.43
CA ALA A 68 -19.79 2.08 -8.47
C ALA A 68 -20.38 3.50 -8.61
N ASP A 69 -19.56 4.54 -8.43
CA ASP A 69 -19.99 5.93 -8.22
C ASP A 69 -19.99 6.81 -9.49
N ILE A 70 -19.47 6.32 -10.63
CA ILE A 70 -19.38 7.14 -11.87
C ILE A 70 -20.36 6.65 -12.95
N GLU A 71 -20.45 5.35 -13.21
CA GLU A 71 -21.22 4.84 -14.37
C GLU A 71 -22.39 3.90 -14.03
N ARG A 72 -22.66 3.61 -12.75
CA ARG A 72 -23.67 2.61 -12.31
C ARG A 72 -23.50 1.18 -12.87
N VAL A 73 -22.49 0.96 -13.71
CA VAL A 73 -21.99 -0.34 -14.14
C VAL A 73 -20.73 -0.62 -13.34
N LEU A 74 -20.62 -1.83 -12.78
CA LEU A 74 -19.42 -2.30 -12.10
C LEU A 74 -18.29 -2.49 -13.11
N THR A 75 -17.62 -1.39 -13.48
CA THR A 75 -16.36 -1.45 -14.20
C THR A 75 -15.26 -1.73 -13.17
N ILE A 76 -14.67 -2.92 -13.23
CA ILE A 76 -13.47 -3.24 -12.43
C ILE A 76 -12.38 -2.27 -12.87
N GLY A 77 -11.91 -1.43 -11.95
CA GLY A 77 -11.07 -0.27 -12.26
C GLY A 77 -9.82 -0.63 -13.07
N VAL A 78 -9.55 0.14 -14.12
CA VAL A 78 -8.32 0.07 -14.94
C VAL A 78 -7.17 0.93 -14.35
N HIS A 79 -7.26 1.26 -13.06
CA HIS A 79 -6.34 2.17 -12.39
C HIS A 79 -5.57 1.42 -11.31
N GLY A 80 -4.25 1.31 -11.50
CA GLY A 80 -3.38 0.54 -10.62
C GLY A 80 -3.22 -0.92 -11.05
N PRO A 81 -2.50 -1.72 -10.25
CA PRO A 81 -2.25 -3.12 -10.54
C PRO A 81 -3.55 -3.92 -10.53
N GLY A 82 -3.69 -4.86 -11.47
CA GLY A 82 -4.84 -5.76 -11.53
C GLY A 82 -5.01 -6.62 -10.27
N ARG A 83 -3.91 -6.90 -9.55
CA ARG A 83 -3.89 -7.55 -8.25
C ARG A 83 -2.85 -6.90 -7.34
N LEU A 84 -3.25 -6.50 -6.14
CA LEU A 84 -2.36 -6.11 -5.06
C LEU A 84 -2.36 -7.21 -3.99
N MET A 85 -1.18 -7.67 -3.60
CA MET A 85 -0.97 -8.60 -2.50
C MET A 85 -0.06 -7.93 -1.47
N VAL A 86 -0.50 -7.88 -0.22
CA VAL A 86 0.31 -7.37 0.89
C VAL A 86 0.63 -8.56 1.79
N VAL A 87 1.91 -8.86 1.97
CA VAL A 87 2.41 -9.93 2.82
C VAL A 87 3.09 -9.32 4.03
N PHE A 88 2.54 -9.59 5.20
CA PHE A 88 3.17 -9.21 6.46
C PHE A 88 4.18 -10.27 6.88
N VAL A 89 5.37 -9.83 7.28
CA VAL A 89 6.44 -10.70 7.76
C VAL A 89 6.83 -10.30 9.18
N ASP A 90 7.00 -11.29 10.06
CA ASP A 90 7.61 -11.10 11.37
C ASP A 90 9.12 -11.43 11.33
N GLY A 91 9.83 -11.05 12.39
CA GLY A 91 11.29 -11.28 12.50
C GLY A 91 11.67 -12.74 12.76
N GLU A 92 10.69 -13.62 13.00
CA GLU A 92 10.85 -15.06 13.17
C GLU A 92 10.86 -15.76 11.81
N GLY A 93 11.64 -15.20 10.86
CA GLY A 93 11.69 -15.58 9.46
C GLY A 93 11.58 -17.10 9.30
N GLY A 94 10.53 -17.52 8.58
CA GLY A 94 10.09 -18.90 8.48
C GLY A 94 11.24 -19.90 8.48
N ARG A 95 11.43 -20.56 9.64
CA ARG A 95 12.19 -21.80 9.71
C ARG A 95 11.38 -22.81 8.89
N VAL A 96 11.73 -22.94 7.62
CA VAL A 96 11.20 -24.03 6.79
C VAL A 96 11.66 -25.32 7.49
N PRO A 97 10.74 -26.21 7.91
CA PRO A 97 11.12 -27.47 8.55
C PRO A 97 11.98 -28.34 7.63
#